data_AF-A0A8S2RPT2-F1
#
_entry.id   AF-A0A8S2RPT2-F1
#
_cell.length_a   1.000
_cell.length_b   1.000
_cell.length_c   1.000
_cell.angle_alpha   90.00
_cell.angle_beta   90.00
_cell.angle_gamma   90.00
#
_symmetry.space_group_name_H-M   'P 1'
#
loop_
_entity.id
_entity.type
_entity.pdbx_description
1 polymer ?
#
loop_
_entity_poly.entity_id
_entity_poly.type
_entity_poly.pdbx_seq_one_letter_code
_entity_poly.pdbx_strand_id
1 'polypeptide(L)'
;MSLLASLAYLPTEQIKSDIKHFYPNNELIFDEQFQNYKEYGHGQITYYSLDTSEAVIVVIRGTTLLYEWLINFDIWIESLISQMISILFPWSRLYPRAVHKIIVKQMSLLEHFISDHSNKLEQSPKRFYVKQMIKILKQINVKYKNKSLILVGHSLGGGLAKLAGIALNNTEVIISISGPGISYSRAKYDETQNILMDTINKRTFNIIHDRDVVPWTDKQAGLIQQMTCPKTYSRLQCHCIYPIFCNLLKNCGNPKRFKINKEICHP
;
A
#
# COMPACT_ATOMS: atom_id res chain seq x y z
N MET A 1 -11.56 4.40 6.88
CA MET A 1 -10.42 3.86 6.11
C MET A 1 -9.07 4.21 6.74
N SER A 2 -8.70 5.48 6.97
CA SER A 2 -7.43 5.79 7.67
C SER A 2 -7.34 5.22 9.08
N LEU A 3 -8.44 5.22 9.84
CA LEU A 3 -8.55 4.52 11.11
C LEU A 3 -8.23 3.02 10.97
N LEU A 4 -8.79 2.36 9.95
CA LEU A 4 -8.54 0.94 9.74
C LEU A 4 -7.06 0.69 9.44
N ALA A 5 -6.45 1.51 8.59
CA ALA A 5 -5.02 1.42 8.31
C ALA A 5 -4.14 1.62 9.56
N SER A 6 -4.52 2.48 10.51
CA SER A 6 -3.81 2.61 11.78
C SER A 6 -3.99 1.39 12.68
N LEU A 7 -5.20 0.80 12.73
CA LEU A 7 -5.47 -0.40 13.52
C LEU A 7 -4.65 -1.60 13.05
N ALA A 8 -4.23 -1.66 11.79
CA ALA A 8 -3.39 -2.75 11.27
C ALA A 8 -2.05 -2.92 12.01
N TYR A 9 -1.61 -1.91 12.76
CA TYR A 9 -0.40 -1.94 13.57
C TYR A 9 -0.60 -2.53 14.97
N LEU A 10 -1.84 -2.75 15.39
CA LEU A 10 -2.19 -3.28 16.69
C LEU A 10 -2.37 -4.81 16.66
N PRO A 11 -2.22 -5.49 17.80
CA PRO A 11 -2.57 -6.90 17.93
C PRO A 11 -4.04 -7.17 17.59
N THR A 12 -4.32 -8.36 17.04
CA THR A 12 -5.66 -8.77 16.60
C THR A 12 -6.77 -8.56 17.64
N GLU A 13 -6.49 -8.84 18.92
CA GLU A 13 -7.48 -8.66 19.99
C GLU A 13 -7.83 -7.19 20.24
N GLN A 14 -6.84 -6.29 20.14
CA GLN A 14 -7.09 -4.85 20.21
C GLN A 14 -7.88 -4.36 19.00
N ILE A 15 -7.56 -4.85 17.80
CA ILE A 15 -8.32 -4.53 16.58
C ILE A 15 -9.79 -4.87 16.74
N LYS A 16 -10.12 -6.06 17.27
CA LYS A 16 -11.52 -6.48 17.50
C LYS A 16 -12.23 -5.57 18.50
N SER A 17 -11.55 -5.24 19.61
CA SER A 17 -12.08 -4.33 20.62
C SER A 17 -12.37 -2.94 20.03
N ASP A 18 -11.41 -2.40 19.30
CA ASP A 18 -11.51 -1.07 18.69
C ASP A 18 -12.58 -1.02 17.60
N ILE A 19 -12.69 -2.05 16.75
CA ILE A 19 -13.76 -2.11 15.75
C ILE A 19 -15.13 -2.12 16.41
N LYS A 20 -15.33 -2.91 17.47
CA LYS A 20 -16.60 -2.91 18.23
C LYS A 20 -16.86 -1.55 18.87
N HIS A 21 -15.82 -0.88 19.36
CA HIS A 21 -15.93 0.46 19.95
C HIS A 21 -16.33 1.52 18.91
N PHE A 22 -15.66 1.55 17.76
CA PHE A 22 -15.90 2.54 16.70
C PHE A 22 -17.12 2.23 15.82
N TYR A 23 -17.53 0.95 15.73
CA TYR A 23 -18.63 0.46 14.89
C TYR A 23 -19.53 -0.54 15.65
N PRO A 24 -20.28 -0.06 16.67
CA PRO A 24 -21.03 -0.93 17.60
C PRO A 24 -22.23 -1.67 16.97
N ASN A 25 -22.73 -1.21 15.81
CA ASN A 25 -23.92 -1.78 15.16
C ASN A 25 -23.62 -3.04 14.33
N ASN A 26 -22.45 -3.68 14.51
CA ASN A 26 -21.98 -4.80 13.69
C ASN A 26 -21.96 -4.52 12.17
N GLU A 27 -21.85 -3.25 11.77
CA GLU A 27 -21.66 -2.84 10.37
C GLU A 27 -20.35 -3.41 9.78
N LEU A 28 -19.35 -3.63 10.64
CA LEU A 28 -18.06 -4.23 10.31
C LEU A 28 -17.82 -5.45 11.20
N ILE A 29 -17.74 -6.62 10.57
CA ILE A 29 -17.49 -7.89 11.24
C ILE A 29 -16.04 -8.30 10.98
N PHE A 30 -15.28 -8.58 12.03
CA PHE A 30 -13.90 -9.04 11.89
C PHE A 30 -13.86 -10.48 11.35
N ASP A 31 -13.07 -10.74 10.31
CA ASP A 31 -12.90 -12.08 9.74
C ASP A 31 -11.76 -12.84 10.46
N GLU A 32 -12.13 -13.83 11.26
CA GLU A 32 -11.19 -14.68 12.01
C GLU A 32 -10.33 -15.58 11.11
N GLN A 33 -10.80 -15.89 9.90
CA GLN A 33 -10.09 -16.77 8.97
C GLN A 33 -9.00 -16.04 8.19
N PHE A 34 -9.27 -14.78 7.82
CA PHE A 34 -8.41 -13.99 6.95
C PHE A 34 -7.76 -12.84 7.72
N GLN A 35 -6.86 -13.24 8.62
CA GLN A 35 -5.99 -12.36 9.39
C GLN A 35 -4.62 -12.99 9.59
N ASN A 36 -3.59 -12.15 9.70
CA ASN A 36 -2.26 -12.55 10.11
C ASN A 36 -1.61 -11.38 10.84
N TYR A 37 -1.44 -11.48 12.16
CA TYR A 37 -0.69 -10.50 12.94
C TYR A 37 0.69 -11.03 13.31
N LYS A 38 1.72 -10.19 13.11
CA LYS A 38 3.10 -10.44 13.56
C LYS A 38 3.65 -9.17 14.17
N GLU A 39 4.18 -9.27 15.38
CA GLU A 39 4.76 -8.14 16.10
C GLU A 39 5.91 -7.51 15.30
N TYR A 40 6.81 -8.35 14.76
CA TYR A 40 7.94 -7.94 13.92
C TYR A 40 7.77 -8.44 12.48
N GLY A 41 8.12 -7.59 11.51
CA GLY A 41 7.79 -7.76 10.08
C GLY A 41 8.77 -8.57 9.24
N HIS A 42 9.51 -9.53 9.80
CA HIS A 42 10.45 -10.33 9.01
C HIS A 42 9.73 -11.48 8.29
N GLY A 43 9.58 -11.34 6.96
CA GLY A 43 9.23 -12.46 6.08
C GLY A 43 7.74 -12.79 5.92
N GLN A 44 6.83 -12.08 6.60
CA GLN A 44 5.39 -12.32 6.49
C GLN A 44 4.57 -11.03 6.46
N ILE A 45 3.48 -11.06 5.70
CA ILE A 45 2.59 -9.90 5.55
C ILE A 45 1.60 -9.86 6.70
N THR A 46 1.55 -8.73 7.39
CA THR A 46 0.51 -8.47 8.38
C THR A 46 -0.70 -7.82 7.73
N TYR A 47 -1.86 -8.44 7.91
CA TYR A 47 -3.12 -7.97 7.37
C TYR A 47 -4.29 -8.50 8.20
N TYR A 48 -5.45 -7.87 8.04
CA TYR A 48 -6.72 -8.40 8.52
C TYR A 48 -7.81 -8.04 7.52
N SER A 49 -8.96 -8.71 7.62
CA SER A 49 -10.11 -8.40 6.78
C SER A 49 -11.38 -8.21 7.60
N LEU A 50 -12.24 -7.33 7.09
CA LEU A 50 -13.54 -7.01 7.66
C LEU A 50 -14.62 -7.32 6.63
N ASP A 51 -15.67 -7.97 7.10
CA ASP A 51 -16.86 -8.26 6.32
C ASP A 51 -17.95 -7.21 6.58
N THR A 52 -18.62 -6.78 5.51
CA THR A 52 -19.81 -5.92 5.54
C THR A 52 -20.91 -6.55 4.69
N SER A 53 -22.10 -5.97 4.63
CA SER A 53 -23.17 -6.47 3.76
C SER A 53 -22.78 -6.51 2.28
N GLU A 54 -22.03 -5.52 1.79
CA GLU A 54 -21.77 -5.30 0.36
C GLU A 54 -20.31 -5.48 -0.06
N ALA A 55 -19.37 -5.41 0.90
CA ALA A 55 -17.95 -5.39 0.63
C ALA A 55 -17.14 -6.20 1.65
N VAL A 56 -15.98 -6.69 1.21
CA VAL A 56 -14.91 -7.16 2.08
C VAL A 56 -13.76 -6.17 2.03
N ILE A 57 -13.37 -5.66 3.20
CA ILE A 57 -12.30 -4.67 3.35
C ILE A 57 -11.06 -5.42 3.84
N VAL A 58 -10.01 -5.46 3.02
CA VAL A 58 -8.72 -6.04 3.41
C VAL A 58 -7.76 -4.90 3.74
N VAL A 59 -7.24 -4.93 4.96
CA VAL A 59 -6.35 -3.91 5.49
C VAL A 59 -4.95 -4.49 5.64
N ILE A 60 -3.99 -3.87 4.97
CA ILE A 60 -2.61 -4.34 4.88
C ILE A 60 -1.71 -3.40 5.68
N ARG A 61 -0.99 -3.94 6.67
CA ARG A 61 -0.05 -3.18 7.50
C ARG A 61 1.19 -2.81 6.68
N GLY A 62 1.71 -1.62 6.92
CA GLY A 62 3.06 -1.26 6.50
C GLY A 62 4.15 -1.82 7.44
N THR A 63 5.34 -1.26 7.35
CA THR A 63 6.45 -1.61 8.24
C THR A 63 6.31 -0.87 9.56
N THR A 64 6.64 -1.52 10.68
CA THR A 64 6.64 -0.92 12.03
C THR A 64 7.82 0.03 12.24
N LEU A 65 8.98 -0.25 11.62
CA LEU A 65 10.17 0.60 11.64
C LEU A 65 10.39 1.26 10.27
N LEU A 66 10.27 2.59 10.22
CA LEU A 66 10.42 3.37 8.98
C LEU A 66 11.84 3.37 8.41
N TYR A 67 12.87 3.19 9.25
CA TYR A 67 14.24 3.03 8.76
C TYR A 67 14.42 1.67 8.05
N GLU A 68 13.78 0.62 8.55
CA GLU A 68 13.76 -0.67 7.88
C GLU A 68 13.00 -0.60 6.55
N TRP A 69 12.04 0.31 6.39
CA TRP A 69 11.37 0.54 5.09
C TRP A 69 12.35 1.02 4.01
N LEU A 70 13.28 1.92 4.32
CA LEU A 70 14.30 2.39 3.35
C LEU A 70 15.19 1.24 2.87
N ILE A 71 15.46 0.26 3.74
CA ILE A 71 16.24 -0.94 3.44
C ILE A 71 15.38 -2.00 2.73
N ASN A 72 14.10 -2.12 3.09
CA ASN A 72 13.11 -3.04 2.50
C ASN A 72 12.50 -2.52 1.19
N PHE A 73 13.08 -1.47 0.61
CA PHE A 73 12.61 -0.80 -0.61
C PHE A 73 12.92 -1.57 -1.91
N ASP A 74 13.25 -2.84 -1.74
CA ASP A 74 13.74 -3.77 -2.73
C ASP A 74 12.72 -4.01 -3.87
N ILE A 75 11.41 -3.91 -3.60
CA ILE A 75 10.31 -4.05 -4.59
C ILE A 75 10.33 -2.92 -5.64
N TRP A 76 10.74 -1.72 -5.24
CA TRP A 76 10.64 -0.50 -6.05
C TRP A 76 12.02 0.08 -6.43
N ILE A 77 13.12 -0.61 -6.11
CA ILE A 77 14.48 -0.09 -6.31
C ILE A 77 14.75 0.29 -7.78
N GLU A 78 14.25 -0.49 -8.74
CA GLU A 78 14.42 -0.21 -10.17
C GLU A 78 13.58 1.00 -10.62
N SER A 79 12.39 1.20 -10.04
CA SER A 79 11.61 2.43 -10.27
C SER A 79 12.33 3.66 -9.69
N LEU A 80 12.94 3.51 -8.51
CA LEU A 80 13.71 4.57 -7.86
C LEU A 80 14.93 4.95 -8.71
N ILE A 81 15.71 3.97 -9.17
CA ILE A 81 16.85 4.18 -10.07
C ILE A 81 16.40 4.87 -11.36
N SER A 82 15.31 4.42 -11.98
CA SER A 82 14.78 5.03 -13.20
C SER A 82 14.41 6.52 -13.01
N GLN A 83 13.85 6.88 -11.86
CA GLN A 83 13.54 8.27 -11.53
C GLN A 83 14.80 9.10 -11.23
N MET A 84 15.80 8.51 -10.57
CA MET A 84 17.09 9.18 -10.35
C MET A 84 17.83 9.45 -11.66
N ILE A 85 17.83 8.49 -12.60
CA ILE A 85 18.34 8.69 -13.96
C ILE A 85 17.60 9.85 -14.64
N SER A 86 16.29 9.97 -14.40
CA SER A 86 15.46 11.07 -14.93
C SER A 86 15.73 12.44 -14.30
N ILE A 87 16.44 12.48 -13.17
CA ILE A 87 16.95 13.72 -12.55
C ILE A 87 18.32 14.07 -13.12
N LEU A 88 19.22 13.08 -13.23
CA LEU A 88 20.60 13.26 -13.72
C LEU A 88 20.67 13.54 -15.22
N PHE A 89 19.76 12.96 -16.01
CA PHE A 89 19.69 13.13 -17.45
C PHE A 89 18.30 13.67 -17.83
N PRO A 90 18.05 14.99 -17.74
CA PRO A 90 16.73 15.59 -17.89
C PRO A 90 16.03 15.27 -19.21
N TRP A 91 16.79 15.00 -20.28
CA TRP A 91 16.27 14.58 -21.59
C TRP A 91 15.51 13.26 -21.53
N SER A 92 15.79 12.40 -20.57
CA SER A 92 15.02 11.15 -20.36
C SER A 92 13.60 11.39 -19.87
N ARG A 93 13.27 12.59 -19.35
CA ARG A 93 11.88 12.99 -19.03
C ARG A 93 11.02 13.18 -20.29
N LEU A 94 11.65 13.37 -21.45
CA LEU A 94 10.97 13.44 -22.74
C LEU A 94 10.57 12.04 -23.23
N TYR A 95 11.05 10.97 -22.59
CA TYR A 95 10.68 9.63 -22.99
C TYR A 95 9.22 9.33 -22.67
N PRO A 96 8.46 8.77 -23.63
CA PRO A 96 7.12 8.28 -23.36
C PRO A 96 7.10 7.30 -22.19
N ARG A 97 6.02 7.29 -21.38
CA ARG A 97 5.88 6.37 -20.23
C ARG A 97 6.08 4.89 -20.62
N ALA A 98 5.79 4.53 -21.87
CA ALA A 98 6.04 3.19 -22.41
C ALA A 98 7.53 2.82 -22.41
N VAL A 99 8.42 3.77 -22.71
CA VAL A 99 9.88 3.56 -22.69
C VAL A 99 10.36 3.33 -21.27
N HIS A 100 9.88 4.11 -20.29
CA HIS A 100 10.18 3.84 -18.87
C HIS A 100 9.66 2.46 -18.42
N LYS A 101 8.46 2.05 -18.87
CA LYS A 101 7.94 0.68 -18.62
C LYS A 101 8.90 -0.38 -19.15
N ILE A 102 9.41 -0.19 -20.37
CA ILE A 102 10.37 -1.11 -21.01
C ILE A 102 11.69 -1.13 -20.23
N ILE A 103 12.24 0.02 -19.86
CA ILE A 103 13.50 0.10 -19.10
C ILE A 103 13.35 -0.64 -17.76
N VAL A 104 12.28 -0.37 -16.99
CA VAL A 104 12.05 -1.05 -15.71
C VAL A 104 11.84 -2.55 -15.90
N LYS A 105 11.14 -2.98 -16.95
CA LYS A 105 10.98 -4.40 -17.29
C LYS A 105 12.32 -5.04 -17.65
N GLN A 106 13.14 -4.37 -18.47
CA GLN A 106 14.45 -4.87 -18.90
C GLN A 106 15.45 -4.90 -17.75
N MET A 107 15.45 -3.91 -16.86
CA MET A 107 16.27 -3.94 -15.64
C MET A 107 15.87 -5.10 -14.73
N SER A 108 14.56 -5.34 -14.56
CA SER A 108 14.07 -6.49 -13.78
C SER A 108 14.48 -7.83 -14.42
N LEU A 109 14.54 -7.91 -15.76
CA LEU A 109 15.02 -9.09 -16.50
C LEU A 109 16.55 -9.24 -16.44
N LEU A 110 17.31 -8.14 -16.49
CA LEU A 110 18.77 -8.16 -16.33
C LEU A 110 19.18 -8.61 -14.93
N GLU A 111 18.44 -8.20 -13.89
CA GLU A 111 18.58 -8.78 -12.55
C GLU A 111 18.37 -10.30 -12.56
N HIS A 112 17.47 -10.83 -13.41
CA HIS A 112 17.30 -12.29 -13.54
C HIS A 112 18.52 -12.94 -14.16
N PHE A 113 19.05 -12.39 -15.26
CA PHE A 113 20.23 -12.94 -15.93
C PHE A 113 21.48 -12.91 -15.05
N ILE A 114 21.70 -11.83 -14.30
CA ILE A 114 22.84 -11.70 -13.38
C ILE A 114 22.65 -12.61 -12.15
N SER A 115 21.41 -12.75 -11.67
CA SER A 115 21.08 -13.64 -10.56
C SER A 115 21.10 -15.13 -10.95
N ASP A 116 20.87 -15.50 -12.21
CA ASP A 116 20.89 -16.91 -12.69
C ASP A 116 22.28 -17.55 -12.60
N HIS A 117 23.34 -16.74 -12.58
CA HIS A 117 24.69 -17.23 -12.32
C HIS A 117 24.94 -17.62 -10.84
N SER A 118 23.95 -17.37 -9.97
CA SER A 118 23.96 -17.72 -8.56
C SER A 118 22.65 -18.45 -8.21
N ASN A 119 22.66 -19.76 -8.00
CA ASN A 119 21.50 -20.64 -7.73
C ASN A 119 20.53 -20.21 -6.60
N LYS A 120 19.89 -19.04 -6.68
CA LYS A 120 18.97 -18.43 -5.69
C LYS A 120 17.69 -17.88 -6.37
N LEU A 121 17.34 -18.40 -7.54
CA LEU A 121 16.36 -17.78 -8.43
C LEU A 121 14.88 -17.89 -7.98
N GLU A 122 14.55 -18.83 -7.09
CA GLU A 122 13.15 -18.99 -6.65
C GLU A 122 12.72 -18.05 -5.51
N GLN A 123 13.66 -17.31 -4.89
CA GLN A 123 13.41 -16.56 -3.66
C GLN A 123 13.93 -15.12 -3.69
N SER A 124 13.60 -14.32 -4.71
CA SER A 124 13.69 -12.87 -4.49
C SER A 124 12.61 -12.46 -3.47
N PRO A 125 12.96 -11.97 -2.27
CA PRO A 125 11.98 -11.58 -1.25
C PRO A 125 11.00 -10.52 -1.78
N LYS A 126 11.42 -9.72 -2.78
CA LYS A 126 10.63 -8.72 -3.50
C LYS A 126 9.34 -9.27 -4.12
N ARG A 127 9.42 -10.39 -4.86
CA ARG A 127 8.26 -10.96 -5.56
C ARG A 127 7.38 -11.77 -4.64
N PHE A 128 7.98 -12.30 -3.59
CA PHE A 128 7.30 -13.12 -2.60
C PHE A 128 6.12 -12.37 -1.96
N TYR A 129 6.31 -11.13 -1.50
CA TYR A 129 5.23 -10.37 -0.83
C TYR A 129 4.05 -10.08 -1.76
N VAL A 130 4.29 -9.56 -2.98
CA VAL A 130 3.21 -9.25 -3.92
C VAL A 130 2.46 -10.52 -4.34
N LYS A 131 3.17 -11.59 -4.69
CA LYS A 131 2.55 -12.87 -5.09
C LYS A 131 1.79 -13.53 -3.94
N GLN A 132 2.34 -13.50 -2.72
CA GLN A 132 1.68 -14.00 -1.52
C GLN A 132 0.39 -13.23 -1.26
N MET A 133 0.40 -11.91 -1.36
CA MET A 133 -0.80 -11.09 -1.19
C MET A 133 -1.84 -11.38 -2.28
N ILE A 134 -1.44 -11.50 -3.56
CA ILE A 134 -2.36 -11.89 -4.64
C ILE A 134 -3.03 -13.24 -4.33
N LYS A 135 -2.27 -14.22 -3.83
CA LYS A 135 -2.81 -15.54 -3.45
C LYS A 135 -3.84 -15.41 -2.32
N ILE A 136 -3.54 -14.63 -1.29
CA ILE A 136 -4.47 -14.36 -0.17
C ILE A 136 -5.74 -13.69 -0.68
N LEU A 137 -5.62 -12.63 -1.48
CA LEU A 137 -6.76 -11.90 -2.02
C LEU A 137 -7.63 -12.77 -2.94
N LYS A 138 -7.04 -13.70 -3.70
CA LYS A 138 -7.80 -14.71 -4.48
C LYS A 138 -8.61 -15.63 -3.56
N GLN A 139 -8.05 -16.07 -2.43
CA GLN A 139 -8.77 -16.90 -1.47
C GLN A 139 -9.93 -16.13 -0.80
N ILE A 140 -9.70 -14.87 -0.45
CA ILE A 140 -10.74 -13.97 0.09
C ILE A 140 -11.86 -13.80 -0.95
N ASN A 141 -11.52 -13.55 -2.22
CA ASN A 141 -12.52 -13.44 -3.29
C ASN A 141 -13.33 -14.72 -3.48
N VAL A 142 -12.73 -15.90 -3.31
CA VAL A 142 -13.45 -17.18 -3.40
C VAL A 142 -14.46 -17.34 -2.25
N LYS A 143 -14.16 -16.85 -1.05
CA LYS A 143 -15.10 -16.83 0.08
C LYS A 143 -16.21 -15.80 -0.13
N TYR A 144 -15.87 -14.63 -0.66
CA TYR A 144 -16.77 -13.48 -0.79
C TYR A 144 -17.12 -13.14 -2.25
N LYS A 145 -17.46 -14.15 -3.07
CA LYS A 145 -17.62 -14.03 -4.54
C LYS A 145 -18.58 -12.94 -5.04
N ASN A 146 -19.50 -12.48 -4.19
CA ASN A 146 -20.54 -11.49 -4.54
C ASN A 146 -20.36 -10.15 -3.81
N LYS A 147 -19.22 -9.93 -3.14
CA LYS A 147 -18.93 -8.69 -2.42
C LYS A 147 -17.82 -7.91 -3.12
N SER A 148 -17.91 -6.60 -3.04
CA SER A 148 -16.86 -5.71 -3.55
C SER A 148 -15.59 -5.89 -2.72
N LEU A 149 -14.44 -6.04 -3.38
CA LEU A 149 -13.16 -6.09 -2.68
C LEU A 149 -12.58 -4.68 -2.55
N ILE A 150 -12.43 -4.21 -1.31
CA ILE A 150 -11.82 -2.93 -0.96
C ILE A 150 -10.48 -3.19 -0.30
N LEU A 151 -9.41 -2.58 -0.80
CA LEU A 151 -8.09 -2.69 -0.21
C LEU A 151 -7.70 -1.39 0.46
N VAL A 152 -7.14 -1.47 1.65
CA VAL A 152 -6.62 -0.33 2.39
C VAL A 152 -5.22 -0.65 2.87
N GLY A 153 -4.29 0.28 2.73
CA GLY A 153 -2.95 0.08 3.28
C GLY A 153 -2.21 1.36 3.52
N HIS A 154 -1.29 1.32 4.48
CA HIS A 154 -0.39 2.42 4.82
C HIS A 154 1.06 2.09 4.42
N SER A 155 1.83 3.06 3.94
CA SER A 155 3.26 2.88 3.65
C SER A 155 3.51 1.70 2.69
N LEU A 156 4.39 0.75 3.06
CA LEU A 156 4.59 -0.52 2.35
C LEU A 156 3.27 -1.25 2.05
N GLY A 157 2.36 -1.32 3.03
CA GLY A 157 1.04 -1.95 2.88
C GLY A 157 0.17 -1.23 1.85
N GLY A 158 0.31 0.10 1.73
CA GLY A 158 -0.36 0.90 0.71
C GLY A 158 0.17 0.64 -0.70
N GLY A 159 1.47 0.38 -0.84
CA GLY A 159 2.08 -0.05 -2.10
C GLY A 159 1.70 -1.48 -2.48
N LEU A 160 1.69 -2.38 -1.50
CA LEU A 160 1.29 -3.78 -1.67
C LEU A 160 -0.19 -3.91 -2.04
N ALA A 161 -1.07 -3.13 -1.40
CA ALA A 161 -2.49 -3.02 -1.76
C ALA A 161 -2.68 -2.63 -3.23
N LYS A 162 -1.92 -1.62 -3.70
CA LYS A 162 -1.92 -1.21 -5.11
C LYS A 162 -1.47 -2.33 -6.03
N LEU A 163 -0.27 -2.90 -5.82
CA LEU A 163 0.30 -3.91 -6.72
C LEU A 163 -0.52 -5.21 -6.75
N ALA A 164 -0.97 -5.70 -5.59
CA ALA A 164 -1.76 -6.92 -5.52
C ALA A 164 -3.21 -6.70 -5.96
N GLY A 165 -3.80 -5.54 -5.65
CA GLY A 165 -5.18 -5.22 -5.96
C GLY A 165 -5.45 -5.00 -7.44
N ILE A 166 -4.56 -4.28 -8.14
CA ILE A 166 -4.71 -4.04 -9.59
C ILE A 166 -4.59 -5.33 -10.40
N ALA A 167 -3.94 -6.36 -9.86
CA ALA A 167 -3.82 -7.66 -10.50
C ALA A 167 -5.11 -8.48 -10.44
N LEU A 168 -6.13 -8.01 -9.71
CA LEU A 168 -7.42 -8.67 -9.54
C LEU A 168 -8.54 -7.84 -10.15
N ASN A 169 -9.35 -8.48 -11.00
CA ASN A 169 -10.43 -7.80 -11.73
C ASN A 169 -11.57 -7.36 -10.82
N ASN A 170 -11.79 -8.01 -9.69
CA ASN A 170 -12.87 -7.76 -8.73
C ASN A 170 -12.52 -6.73 -7.63
N THR A 171 -11.30 -6.18 -7.64
CA THR A 171 -10.94 -5.08 -6.74
C THR A 171 -11.63 -3.80 -7.19
N GLU A 172 -12.54 -3.30 -6.37
CA GLU A 172 -13.34 -2.11 -6.68
C GLU A 172 -12.56 -0.83 -6.36
N VAL A 173 -12.03 -0.76 -5.13
CA VAL A 173 -11.33 0.43 -4.63
C VAL A 173 -10.06 0.04 -3.88
N ILE A 174 -8.99 0.79 -4.13
CA ILE A 174 -7.69 0.68 -3.47
C ILE A 174 -7.37 2.02 -2.80
N ILE A 175 -7.34 2.04 -1.47
CA ILE A 175 -7.03 3.21 -0.66
C ILE A 175 -5.60 3.08 -0.13
N SER A 176 -4.71 3.88 -0.68
CA SER A 176 -3.29 3.89 -0.34
C SER A 176 -2.96 5.15 0.46
N ILE A 177 -2.64 4.97 1.73
CA ILE A 177 -2.28 6.08 2.63
C ILE A 177 -0.77 6.14 2.71
N SER A 178 -0.21 7.24 2.21
CA SER A 178 1.22 7.45 2.19
C SER A 178 2.00 6.27 1.58
N GLY A 179 1.41 5.55 0.62
CA GLY A 179 2.05 4.42 -0.05
C GLY A 179 2.82 4.85 -1.30
N PRO A 180 3.85 4.09 -1.72
CA PRO A 180 4.61 4.39 -2.92
C PRO A 180 3.74 4.32 -4.19
N GLY A 181 4.23 4.92 -5.27
CA GLY A 181 3.60 4.86 -6.58
C GLY A 181 3.74 3.48 -7.21
N ILE A 182 2.99 3.26 -8.31
CA ILE A 182 3.02 2.00 -9.07
C ILE A 182 3.03 2.20 -10.59
N SER A 183 3.26 3.43 -11.05
CA SER A 183 3.21 3.76 -12.48
C SER A 183 4.32 3.09 -13.30
N TYR A 184 5.40 2.65 -12.67
CA TYR A 184 6.46 1.92 -13.36
C TYR A 184 6.59 0.49 -12.84
N SER A 185 6.59 0.32 -11.51
CA SER A 185 6.76 -0.97 -10.84
C SER A 185 5.70 -2.00 -11.19
N ARG A 186 4.49 -1.60 -11.59
CA ARG A 186 3.47 -2.56 -12.07
C ARG A 186 3.99 -3.46 -13.19
N ALA A 187 4.91 -2.97 -14.02
CA ALA A 187 5.41 -3.70 -15.18
C ALA A 187 6.08 -5.05 -14.81
N LYS A 188 6.58 -5.15 -13.58
CA LYS A 188 7.23 -6.35 -13.06
C LYS A 188 6.24 -7.43 -12.59
N TYR A 189 5.03 -7.01 -12.23
CA TYR A 189 3.98 -7.84 -11.65
C TYR A 189 2.80 -8.02 -12.61
N ASP A 190 2.94 -7.50 -13.83
CA ASP A 190 2.03 -7.62 -14.96
C ASP A 190 2.23 -8.99 -15.63
N GLU A 191 1.80 -10.08 -14.95
CA GLU A 191 1.85 -11.44 -15.49
C GLU A 191 1.01 -11.59 -16.77
N THR A 192 0.08 -10.67 -17.03
CA THR A 192 -0.84 -10.66 -18.19
C THR A 192 -0.52 -9.59 -19.24
N GLN A 193 0.57 -8.83 -19.09
CA GLN A 193 0.97 -7.67 -19.93
C GLN A 193 -0.06 -6.52 -20.09
N ASN A 194 -1.25 -6.62 -19.50
CA ASN A 194 -2.40 -5.76 -19.73
C ASN A 194 -2.91 -5.02 -18.47
N ILE A 195 -2.08 -4.81 -17.44
CA ILE A 195 -2.42 -3.82 -16.40
C ILE A 195 -2.32 -2.41 -17.01
N LEU A 196 -3.46 -1.94 -17.51
CA LEU A 196 -3.64 -0.62 -18.12
C LEU A 196 -3.57 0.49 -17.05
N MET A 197 -3.06 1.65 -17.45
CA MET A 197 -3.10 2.86 -16.60
C MET A 197 -4.52 3.22 -16.21
N ASP A 198 -5.49 2.99 -17.10
CA ASP A 198 -6.91 3.22 -16.84
C ASP A 198 -7.42 2.44 -15.63
N THR A 199 -7.03 1.17 -15.47
CA THR A 199 -7.40 0.35 -14.32
C THR A 199 -6.88 0.95 -13.03
N ILE A 200 -5.62 1.38 -13.01
CA ILE A 200 -5.01 2.04 -11.85
C ILE A 200 -5.73 3.35 -11.54
N ASN A 201 -5.98 4.15 -12.58
CA ASN A 201 -6.57 5.47 -12.45
C ASN A 201 -8.00 5.41 -11.92
N LYS A 202 -8.78 4.39 -12.33
CA LYS A 202 -10.17 4.20 -11.90
C LYS A 202 -10.29 3.67 -10.47
N ARG A 203 -9.32 2.86 -10.01
CA ARG A 203 -9.44 2.10 -8.75
C ARG A 203 -8.63 2.66 -7.60
N THR A 204 -7.63 3.50 -7.87
CA THR A 204 -6.67 3.93 -6.83
C THR A 204 -7.02 5.31 -6.27
N PHE A 205 -7.16 5.37 -4.95
CA PHE A 205 -7.29 6.59 -4.17
C PHE A 205 -6.09 6.74 -3.22
N ASN A 206 -5.32 7.80 -3.38
CA ASN A 206 -4.11 8.06 -2.61
C ASN A 206 -4.38 9.18 -1.61
N ILE A 207 -3.99 8.98 -0.35
CA ILE A 207 -3.97 10.03 0.66
C ILE A 207 -2.51 10.26 1.01
N ILE A 208 -1.97 11.45 0.74
CA ILE A 208 -0.54 11.73 0.93
C ILE A 208 -0.33 13.06 1.64
N HIS A 209 0.67 13.12 2.51
CA HIS A 209 1.23 14.38 2.95
C HIS A 209 2.21 14.91 1.91
N ASP A 210 2.21 16.23 1.69
CA ASP A 210 3.05 16.92 0.70
C ASP A 210 4.56 16.78 0.91
N ARG A 211 5.00 16.64 2.17
CA ARG A 211 6.40 16.48 2.58
C ARG A 211 6.80 15.04 2.89
N ASP A 212 5.88 14.10 2.76
CA ASP A 212 6.19 12.69 2.92
C ASP A 212 6.98 12.18 1.70
N VAL A 213 8.12 11.55 1.95
CA VAL A 213 9.02 11.03 0.91
C VAL A 213 8.62 9.66 0.38
N VAL A 214 7.85 8.89 1.14
CA VAL A 214 7.47 7.52 0.74
C VAL A 214 6.61 7.52 -0.53
N PRO A 215 5.59 8.39 -0.66
CA PRO A 215 4.81 8.50 -1.89
C PRO A 215 5.61 8.96 -3.10
N TRP A 216 6.78 9.57 -2.92
CA TRP A 216 7.62 10.01 -4.03
C TRP A 216 8.29 8.84 -4.72
N THR A 217 8.35 7.66 -4.09
CA THR A 217 8.95 6.55 -4.78
C THR A 217 7.99 5.93 -5.78
N ASP A 218 8.38 6.01 -7.05
CA ASP A 218 7.55 5.64 -8.21
C ASP A 218 6.42 6.64 -8.38
N LYS A 219 6.02 6.84 -9.64
CA LYS A 219 5.04 7.86 -9.96
C LYS A 219 3.66 7.41 -9.48
N GLN A 220 2.99 8.28 -8.73
CA GLN A 220 1.60 8.09 -8.31
C GLN A 220 0.65 8.12 -9.52
N ALA A 221 -0.45 7.38 -9.39
CA ALA A 221 -1.53 7.29 -10.37
C ALA A 221 -2.88 7.07 -9.64
N GLY A 222 -3.99 7.35 -10.32
CA GLY A 222 -5.29 7.49 -9.68
C GLY A 222 -5.51 8.83 -9.00
N LEU A 223 -6.55 8.89 -8.18
CA LEU A 223 -6.92 10.10 -7.45
C LEU A 223 -5.92 10.33 -6.31
N ILE A 224 -5.52 11.59 -6.11
CA ILE A 224 -4.57 11.98 -5.07
C ILE A 224 -5.21 13.07 -4.22
N GLN A 225 -5.55 12.71 -2.98
CA GLN A 225 -5.84 13.66 -1.91
C GLN A 225 -4.54 14.05 -1.24
N GLN A 226 -4.05 15.24 -1.56
CA GLN A 226 -2.88 15.83 -0.93
C GLN A 226 -3.29 16.59 0.33
N MET A 227 -2.49 16.45 1.38
CA MET A 227 -2.65 17.15 2.65
C MET A 227 -1.35 17.87 3.00
N THR A 228 -1.46 19.01 3.67
CA THR A 228 -0.30 19.76 4.14
C THR A 228 0.26 19.12 5.41
N CYS A 229 1.52 18.71 5.38
CA CYS A 229 2.24 18.31 6.58
C CYS A 229 2.72 19.54 7.36
N PRO A 230 2.61 19.58 8.69
CA PRO A 230 3.15 20.65 9.51
C PRO A 230 4.63 20.91 9.24
N LYS A 231 5.02 22.20 9.15
CA LYS A 231 6.41 22.57 8.82
C LYS A 231 7.44 22.06 9.82
N THR A 232 7.01 21.88 11.07
CA THR A 232 7.81 21.40 12.20
C THR A 232 8.11 19.90 12.14
N TYR A 233 7.37 19.12 11.35
CA TYR A 233 7.54 17.67 11.28
C TYR A 233 8.64 17.31 10.27
N SER A 234 9.53 16.40 10.62
CA SER A 234 10.44 15.80 9.65
C SER A 234 9.67 15.05 8.55
N ARG A 235 10.32 14.74 7.44
CA ARG A 235 9.70 13.98 6.33
C ARG A 235 9.18 12.60 6.78
N LEU A 236 9.87 11.96 7.73
CA LEU A 236 9.45 10.68 8.32
C LEU A 236 8.28 10.86 9.30
N GLN A 237 8.24 11.97 10.03
CA GLN A 237 7.08 12.29 10.89
C GLN A 237 5.83 12.60 10.05
N CYS A 238 5.99 13.23 8.87
CA CYS A 238 4.91 13.40 7.90
C CYS A 238 4.36 12.06 7.37
N HIS A 239 5.19 11.02 7.37
CA HIS A 239 4.83 9.71 6.90
C HIS A 239 4.03 8.88 7.93
N CYS A 240 4.10 9.21 9.22
CA CYS A 240 3.41 8.46 10.25
C CYS A 240 1.88 8.46 10.04
N ILE A 241 1.25 7.29 10.26
CA ILE A 241 -0.19 7.09 10.03
C ILE A 241 -1.07 7.91 10.96
N TYR A 242 -0.67 8.08 12.24
CA TYR A 242 -1.51 8.78 13.20
C TYR A 242 -1.63 10.29 12.92
N PRO A 243 -0.55 11.02 12.59
CA PRO A 243 -0.66 12.38 12.07
C PRO A 243 -1.58 12.52 10.86
N ILE A 244 -1.51 11.60 9.89
CA ILE A 244 -2.39 11.57 8.72
C ILE A 244 -3.85 11.39 9.14
N PHE A 245 -4.12 10.38 9.97
CA PHE A 245 -5.45 10.10 10.50
C PHE A 245 -6.05 11.29 11.24
N CYS A 246 -5.28 11.92 12.13
CA CYS A 246 -5.74 13.09 12.87
C CYS A 246 -5.97 14.31 11.96
N ASN A 247 -5.13 14.52 10.94
CA ASN A 247 -5.32 15.60 9.96
C ASN A 247 -6.62 15.39 9.17
N LEU A 248 -6.90 14.15 8.74
CA LEU A 248 -8.18 13.81 8.10
C LEU A 248 -9.37 14.08 9.01
N LEU A 249 -9.30 13.68 10.28
CA LEU A 249 -10.40 13.93 11.22
C LEU A 249 -10.65 15.40 11.49
N LYS A 250 -9.57 16.19 11.55
CA LYS A 250 -9.67 17.64 11.75
C LYS A 250 -10.35 18.33 10.55
N ASN A 251 -10.03 17.91 9.32
CA ASN A 251 -10.52 18.58 8.11
C ASN A 251 -11.83 17.98 7.57
N CYS A 252 -11.99 16.66 7.62
CA CYS A 252 -13.18 15.94 7.14
C CYS A 252 -14.23 15.72 8.24
N GLY A 253 -13.89 16.02 9.49
CA GLY A 253 -14.76 15.86 10.64
C GLY A 253 -14.75 14.44 11.23
N ASN A 254 -15.40 14.33 12.39
CA ASN A 254 -15.57 13.09 13.14
C ASN A 254 -17.07 12.74 13.26
N PRO A 255 -17.67 12.17 12.19
CA PRO A 255 -19.12 11.96 12.14
C PRO A 255 -19.61 10.98 13.22
N LYS A 256 -18.77 10.02 13.60
CA LYS A 256 -19.06 9.02 14.64
C LYS A 256 -18.72 9.52 16.07
N ARG A 257 -18.23 10.76 16.21
CA ARG A 257 -17.94 11.46 17.47
C ARG A 257 -17.07 10.68 18.48
N PHE A 258 -16.19 9.81 17.99
CA PHE A 258 -15.31 9.04 18.87
C PHE A 258 -14.25 9.93 19.54
N LYS A 259 -13.90 9.62 20.80
CA LYS A 259 -12.84 10.35 21.52
C LYS A 259 -11.47 9.86 21.06
N ILE A 260 -10.53 10.78 20.90
CA ILE A 260 -9.16 10.50 20.46
C ILE A 260 -8.22 11.08 21.49
N ASN A 261 -7.23 10.29 21.94
CA ASN A 261 -6.13 10.85 22.70
C ASN A 261 -5.36 11.82 21.80
N LYS A 262 -5.30 13.11 22.15
CA LYS A 262 -4.60 14.12 21.33
C LYS A 262 -3.11 13.81 21.20
N GLU A 263 -2.53 13.09 22.15
CA GLU A 263 -1.12 12.70 22.13
C GLU A 263 -0.78 11.82 20.92
N ILE A 264 -1.69 10.94 20.48
CA ILE A 264 -1.44 10.10 19.30
C ILE A 264 -1.38 10.91 18.00
N CYS A 265 -1.90 12.15 17.99
CA CYS A 265 -1.84 13.03 16.82
C CYS A 265 -0.48 13.73 16.68
N HIS A 266 0.39 13.59 17.67
CA HIS A 266 1.77 14.04 17.60
C HIS A 266 2.68 12.87 17.21
N PRO A 267 3.68 13.09 16.35
CA PRO A 267 4.59 12.06 15.87
C PRO A 267 5.61 11.62 16.92
#